data_AF-A0A8R1INL1-F1
#
_entry.id   AF-A0A8R1INL1-F1
#
_cell.length_a   1.000
_cell.length_b   1.000
_cell.length_c   1.000
_cell.angle_alpha   90.00
_cell.angle_beta   90.00
_cell.angle_gamma   90.00
#
_symmetry.space_group_name_H-M   'P 1'
#
loop_
_entity.id
_entity.type
_entity.pdbx_description
1 polymer ?
#
loop_
_entity_poly.entity_id
_entity_poly.type
_entity_poly.pdbx_seq_one_letter_code
_entity_poly.pdbx_strand_id
1 'polypeptide(L)' 'MPPLCAVCESPTAYTLHFGGRCCKACAAFFRRTVALDLKYECAAGEPCEIHFSEWFFFCAGHIHGLRSA' A
#
# COMPACT_ATOMS: atom_id res chain seq x y z
N MET A 1 -12.64 19.15 -5.18
CA MET A 1 -11.39 18.36 -5.33
C MET A 1 -11.58 17.06 -4.55
N PRO A 2 -11.44 15.88 -5.19
CA PRO A 2 -11.65 14.61 -4.51
C PRO A 2 -10.58 14.38 -3.43
N PRO A 3 -10.92 13.73 -2.30
CA PRO A 3 -9.95 13.43 -1.26
C PRO A 3 -8.92 12.41 -1.74
N LEU A 4 -7.64 12.75 -1.57
CA LEU A 4 -6.53 11.87 -1.94
C LEU A 4 -6.18 10.92 -0.79
N CYS A 5 -5.77 9.70 -1.14
CA CYS A 5 -5.20 8.73 -0.21
C CYS A 5 -3.87 9.25 0.32
N ALA A 6 -3.66 9.23 1.63
CA ALA A 6 -2.40 9.66 2.23
C ALA A 6 -1.21 8.70 1.97
N VAL A 7 -1.45 7.56 1.32
CA VAL A 7 -0.43 6.52 1.07
C VAL A 7 -0.03 6.44 -0.41
N CYS A 8 -1.00 6.48 -1.32
CA CYS A 8 -0.76 6.32 -2.76
C CYS A 8 -1.40 7.41 -3.60
N GLU A 9 -1.94 8.45 -2.97
CA GLU A 9 -2.56 9.59 -3.63
C GLU A 9 -3.79 9.28 -4.50
N SER A 10 -4.28 8.03 -4.49
CA SER A 10 -5.50 7.65 -5.20
C SER A 10 -6.67 8.59 -4.84
N PRO A 11 -7.45 9.08 -5.82
CA PRO A 11 -8.59 9.96 -5.59
C PRO A 11 -9.82 9.22 -5.04
N THR A 12 -9.66 7.96 -4.63
CA THR A 12 -10.73 7.08 -4.16
C THR A 12 -10.85 7.03 -2.63
N ALA A 13 -10.14 7.90 -1.90
CA ALA A 13 -10.11 7.93 -0.43
C ALA A 13 -11.31 8.69 0.18
N TYR A 14 -12.52 8.27 -0.17
CA TYR A 14 -13.78 8.90 0.26
C TYR A 14 -14.10 8.65 1.74
N THR A 15 -13.65 7.52 2.30
CA THR A 15 -13.90 7.11 3.68
C THR A 15 -12.62 7.09 4.51
N LEU A 16 -12.75 7.11 5.85
CA LEU A 16 -11.63 6.91 6.76
C LEU A 16 -11.44 5.42 7.07
N HIS A 17 -10.18 4.99 7.13
CA HIS A 17 -9.79 3.65 7.52
C HIS A 17 -8.76 3.75 8.64
N PHE A 18 -9.01 3.08 9.78
CA PHE A 18 -8.11 3.08 10.95
C PHE A 18 -7.77 4.49 11.47
N GLY A 19 -8.72 5.43 11.36
CA GLY A 19 -8.54 6.83 11.74
C GLY A 19 -7.81 7.70 10.69
N GLY A 20 -7.24 7.11 9.65
CA GLY A 20 -6.54 7.81 8.57
C GLY A 20 -7.33 7.91 7.27
N ARG A 21 -6.98 8.88 6.41
CA ARG A 21 -7.53 9.00 5.05
C ARG A 21 -6.78 8.08 4.10
N CYS A 22 -7.40 6.97 3.72
CA CYS A 22 -6.81 5.95 2.85
C CYS A 22 -7.85 5.40 1.87
N CYS A 23 -7.40 4.92 0.71
CA CYS A 23 -8.26 4.17 -0.21
C CYS A 23 -8.49 2.73 0.31
N LYS A 24 -9.50 2.05 -0.25
CA LYS A 24 -9.86 0.67 0.14
C LYS A 24 -8.70 -0.32 -0.05
N ALA A 25 -7.91 -0.15 -1.10
CA ALA A 25 -6.78 -1.03 -1.41
C ALA A 25 -5.66 -0.92 -0.36
N CYS A 26 -5.21 0.30 -0.02
CA CYS A 26 -4.23 0.52 1.04
C CYS A 26 -4.72 0.02 2.40
N ALA A 27 -6.00 0.25 2.72
CA ALA A 27 -6.59 -0.26 3.95
C ALA A 27 -6.63 -1.80 4.00
N ALA A 28 -6.89 -2.47 2.88
CA ALA A 28 -6.86 -3.92 2.78
C ALA A 28 -5.44 -4.48 2.84
N PHE A 29 -4.46 -3.80 2.25
CA PHE A 29 -3.04 -4.15 2.39
C PHE A 29 -2.61 -4.07 3.86
N PHE A 30 -2.77 -2.91 4.49
CA PHE A 30 -2.39 -2.69 5.89
C PHE A 30 -3.04 -3.72 6.84
N ARG A 31 -4.34 -3.96 6.69
CA ARG A 31 -5.05 -4.96 7.52
C ARG A 31 -4.44 -6.36 7.41
N ARG A 32 -4.05 -6.80 6.21
CA ARG A 32 -3.43 -8.12 6.00
C ARG A 32 -2.03 -8.17 6.61
N THR A 33 -1.25 -7.11 6.42
CA THR A 33 0.10 -6.99 6.99
C THR A 33 0.07 -7.11 8.51
N VAL A 34 -0.82 -6.36 9.17
CA VAL A 34 -0.93 -6.39 10.64
C VAL A 34 -1.51 -7.72 11.14
N ALA A 35 -2.57 -8.24 10.49
CA ALA A 35 -3.22 -9.47 10.95
C ALA A 35 -2.34 -10.72 10.82
N LEU A 36 -1.40 -10.72 9.87
CA LEU A 36 -0.50 -11.84 9.58
C LEU A 36 0.95 -11.57 10.04
N ASP A 37 1.20 -10.46 10.72
CA ASP A 37 2.54 -9.99 11.14
C ASP A 37 3.59 -10.05 10.01
N LEU A 38 3.20 -9.61 8.80
CA LEU A 38 4.06 -9.69 7.62
C LEU A 38 5.13 -8.61 7.66
N LYS A 39 6.38 -9.03 7.42
CA LYS A 39 7.51 -8.15 7.17
C LYS A 39 7.88 -8.24 5.68
N TYR A 40 7.96 -7.10 5.02
CA TYR A 40 8.33 -7.03 3.61
C TYR A 40 9.76 -6.52 3.48
N GLU A 41 10.51 -7.13 2.57
CA GLU A 41 11.79 -6.62 2.12
C GLU A 41 11.60 -5.97 0.74
N CYS A 42 12.12 -4.77 0.58
CA CYS A 42 12.15 -4.09 -0.70
C CYS A 42 13.29 -4.69 -1.54
N ALA A 43 12.99 -5.16 -2.75
CA ALA A 43 14.05 -5.62 -3.66
C ALA A 43 14.83 -4.47 -4.31
N ALA A 44 14.32 -3.24 -4.23
CA ALA A 44 15.03 -2.06 -4.73
C ALA A 44 16.10 -1.62 -3.72
N GLY A 45 17.25 -1.16 -4.24
CA GLY A 45 18.30 -0.55 -3.43
C GLY A 45 18.00 0.88 -2.98
N GLU A 46 16.88 1.44 -3.44
CA GLU A 46 16.42 2.79 -3.14
C GLU A 46 14.93 2.80 -2.72
N PRO A 47 14.47 3.81 -1.97
CA PRO A 47 13.08 3.88 -1.54
C PRO A 47 12.13 3.94 -2.74
N CYS A 48 11.20 2.98 -2.82
CA CYS A 48 10.15 3.00 -3.83
C CYS A 48 9.22 4.21 -3.64
N GLU A 49 8.94 4.91 -4.73
CA GLU A 49 7.80 5.82 -4.81
C GLU A 49 6.49 5.03 -4.84
N ILE A 50 5.52 5.43 -4.01
CA ILE A 50 4.21 4.78 -3.93
C ILE A 50 3.16 5.72 -4.52
N HIS A 51 2.69 5.41 -5.72
CA HIS A 51 1.66 6.19 -6.40
C HIS A 51 0.58 5.30 -7.01
N PHE A 52 -0.66 5.81 -7.06
CA PHE A 52 -1.79 5.17 -7.71
C PHE A 52 -1.63 5.30 -9.23
N SER A 53 -1.22 4.22 -9.89
CA SER A 53 -1.40 4.04 -11.32
C SER A 53 -2.48 2.99 -11.53
N GLU A 54 -3.35 3.19 -12.53
CA GLU A 54 -4.53 2.36 -12.84
C GLU A 54 -4.21 0.86 -13.12
N TRP A 55 -2.92 0.47 -13.12
CA TRP A 55 -2.50 -0.88 -13.53
C TRP A 55 -1.63 -1.66 -12.55
N PHE A 56 -0.89 -1.06 -11.61
CA PHE A 56 -0.08 -1.86 -10.67
C PHE A 56 0.16 -1.14 -9.34
N PHE A 57 -0.29 -1.73 -8.22
CA PHE A 57 0.25 -1.43 -6.90
C PHE A 57 1.65 -2.06 -6.81
N PHE A 58 2.68 -1.31 -7.18
CA PHE A 58 4.05 -1.77 -7.09
C PHE A 58 4.89 -0.68 -6.43
N CYS A 59 5.50 -1.02 -5.29
CA CYS A 59 6.90 -0.70 -5.13
C CYS A 59 7.59 -1.39 -6.30
N ALA A 60 8.00 -0.62 -7.33
CA ALA A 60 8.36 -1.08 -8.69
C ALA A 60 9.43 -2.20 -8.79
N GLY A 61 9.98 -2.68 -7.67
CA GLY A 61 10.77 -3.90 -7.60
C GLY A 61 10.22 -4.85 -6.54
N HIS A 62 9.60 -5.95 -6.98
CA HIS A 62 9.37 -7.19 -6.23
C HIS A 62 9.42 -7.07 -4.70
N ILE A 63 8.29 -6.78 -4.04
CA ILE A 63 8.13 -7.22 -2.65
C ILE A 63 8.14 -8.75 -2.66
N HIS A 64 9.30 -9.36 -2.43
CA HIS A 64 9.37 -10.77 -2.11
C HIS A 64 8.67 -10.94 -0.77
N GLY A 65 7.36 -11.22 -0.81
CA GLY A 65 6.68 -11.79 0.34
C GLY A 65 7.53 -12.97 0.78
N LEU A 66 8.01 -12.92 2.03
CA LEU A 66 8.71 -14.03 2.68
C LEU A 66 8.04 -15.32 2.23
N ARG A 67 8.81 -16.19 1.57
CA ARG A 67 8.41 -17.59 1.42
C ARG A 67 8.09 -18.08 2.84
N SER A 68 6.93 -18.70 2.97
CA SER A 68 6.58 -19.52 4.12
C SER A 68 7.80 -20.34 4.54
N ALA A 69 8.32 -20.07 5.74
CA ALA A 69 9.10 -21.03 6.49
C ALA A 69 8.14 -21.80 7.39
#